data_AF-A0A2P4T0Y4-F1
#
_entry.id   AF-A0A2P4T0Y4-F1
#
_cell.length_a   1.000
_cell.length_b   1.000
_cell.length_c   1.000
_cell.angle_alpha   90.00
_cell.angle_beta   90.00
_cell.angle_gamma   90.00
#
_symmetry.space_group_name_H-M   'P 1'
#
loop_
_entity.id
_entity.type
_entity.pdbx_description
1 polymer ?
#
loop_
_entity_poly.entity_id
_entity_poly.type
_entity_poly.pdbx_seq_one_letter_code
_entity_poly.pdbx_strand_id
1 'polypeptide(L)'
;MLRKHPERSETELNFISLFWPNLPSGIQAAYENIERDEVLLFKEDKYWVIRGYDIVRGYPKPIYRLGFPKTVKRVNAAYNDETTGKTYFFVADRYWRYDENKKSMDHGYPRKIIHDFGKIGRVDAAFQKDAVSNSLPVHPEKDNEEDTKLVEDYLSKFYTIETDSNQRGWKANAEFTAEKLQKMQRFFGLKVTGKPDTETLEMMKKPRCGVPDVGLYGVTLPGWKKTNLTYRIVNYTPDMSKEDVDKAIQKAFKVWSTVTPLIFTRIQEGIADIMIAFGTKGFNLFLVAAHEVGHALGLSHSNDQRALMFPNYAYISPSEFPLSPDDISGIQSIYGSATKTPGKRPAVPTSPNTCDPQISFDAVTTLRREVIFLKGRHLWRVYPDNSEVELELISAFWPSLPSGIQAAYENMKDQILFFKGNNFWVVSGYKVLLGYPKNINMLGFPKGVKKIDAAVCNKNTGKTDFFVGDKYWRIILLLPWIKAVEVRPYC
;
A
#
# COMPACT_ATOMS: atom_id res chain seq x y z
N MET A 1 2.26 -0.46 14.92
CA MET A 1 2.77 -1.81 15.21
C MET A 1 3.67 -2.22 14.07
N LEU A 2 4.93 -2.50 14.38
CA LEU A 2 5.87 -3.11 13.44
C LEU A 2 5.59 -4.62 13.42
N ARG A 3 5.43 -5.20 12.23
CA ARG A 3 5.16 -6.62 12.02
C ARG A 3 6.17 -7.17 11.01
N LYS A 4 6.92 -8.19 11.38
CA LYS A 4 7.82 -8.91 10.48
C LYS A 4 7.26 -10.30 10.22
N HIS A 5 6.95 -10.60 8.97
CA HIS A 5 6.54 -11.95 8.59
C HIS A 5 7.79 -12.85 8.50
N PRO A 6 7.79 -14.09 9.01
CA PRO A 6 8.98 -14.94 9.03
C PRO A 6 9.62 -15.18 7.65
N GLU A 7 8.80 -15.22 6.61
CA GLU A 7 9.22 -15.42 5.21
C GLU A 7 9.44 -14.12 4.41
N ARG A 8 9.32 -12.93 5.04
CA ARG A 8 9.58 -11.64 4.39
C ARG A 8 10.83 -10.98 4.99
N SER A 9 11.66 -10.40 4.13
CA SER A 9 12.83 -9.63 4.54
C SER A 9 12.46 -8.29 5.19
N GLU A 10 11.30 -7.75 4.84
CA GLU A 10 10.83 -6.42 5.24
C GLU A 10 9.94 -6.46 6.50
N THR A 11 10.02 -5.40 7.30
CA THR A 11 9.17 -5.19 8.48
C THR A 11 8.09 -4.17 8.11
N GLU A 12 6.83 -4.56 8.22
CA GLU A 12 5.67 -3.74 7.88
C GLU A 12 5.26 -2.88 9.07
N LEU A 13 5.11 -1.57 8.89
CA LEU A 13 4.51 -0.70 9.91
C LEU A 13 3.02 -0.50 9.61
N ASN A 14 2.17 -0.94 10.53
CA ASN A 14 0.72 -0.84 10.41
C ASN A 14 0.10 -0.29 11.70
N PHE A 15 -1.00 0.45 11.61
CA PHE A 15 -1.75 0.83 12.81
C PHE A 15 -2.34 -0.42 13.50
N ILE A 16 -2.33 -0.46 14.83
CA ILE A 16 -2.94 -1.57 15.59
C ILE A 16 -4.43 -1.68 15.26
N SER A 17 -5.09 -0.54 15.05
CA SER A 17 -6.50 -0.44 14.65
C SER A 17 -6.80 -1.09 13.30
N LEU A 18 -5.80 -1.23 12.41
CA LEU A 18 -5.96 -1.92 11.13
C LEU A 18 -6.35 -3.39 11.34
N PHE A 19 -5.77 -4.03 12.36
CA PHE A 19 -5.99 -5.43 12.68
C PHE A 19 -7.08 -5.63 13.73
N TRP A 20 -7.14 -4.73 14.72
CA TRP A 20 -8.07 -4.81 15.85
C TRP A 20 -8.69 -3.43 16.14
N PRO A 21 -9.72 -3.02 15.39
CA PRO A 21 -10.30 -1.68 15.46
C PRO A 21 -11.02 -1.37 16.79
N ASN A 22 -11.41 -2.42 17.52
CA ASN A 22 -12.09 -2.30 18.82
C ASN A 22 -11.11 -2.25 20.01
N LEU A 23 -9.80 -2.31 19.74
CA LEU A 23 -8.80 -2.05 20.78
C LEU A 23 -8.64 -0.56 21.02
N PRO A 24 -8.36 -0.17 22.27
CA PRO A 24 -8.01 1.20 22.53
C PRO A 24 -6.62 1.52 21.95
N SER A 25 -6.47 2.74 21.44
CA SER A 25 -5.17 3.27 21.01
C SER A 25 -4.18 3.37 22.19
N GLY A 26 -2.87 3.36 21.90
CA GLY A 26 -1.86 3.51 22.96
C GLY A 26 -1.75 2.30 23.88
N ILE A 27 -1.78 1.09 23.32
CA ILE A 27 -1.42 -0.15 24.02
C ILE A 27 0.01 0.01 24.59
N GLN A 28 0.18 -0.32 25.86
CA GLN A 28 1.41 -0.07 26.60
C GLN A 28 2.29 -1.30 26.74
N ALA A 29 1.69 -2.49 26.77
CA ALA A 29 2.42 -3.75 26.75
C ALA A 29 1.62 -4.79 25.98
N ALA A 30 2.33 -5.77 25.43
CA ALA A 30 1.76 -6.89 24.71
C ALA A 30 2.63 -8.12 24.91
N TYR A 31 2.05 -9.31 24.93
CA TYR A 31 2.79 -10.55 24.74
C TYR A 31 1.93 -11.58 24.02
N GLU A 32 2.57 -12.52 23.34
CA GLU A 32 1.93 -13.67 22.72
C GLU A 32 2.15 -14.90 23.61
N ASN A 33 1.10 -15.68 23.81
CA ASN A 33 1.16 -17.02 24.37
C ASN A 33 0.89 -18.00 23.23
N ILE A 34 1.96 -18.50 22.63
CA ILE A 34 1.89 -19.36 21.44
C ILE A 34 1.15 -20.67 21.76
N GLU A 35 1.38 -21.27 22.93
CA GLU A 35 0.73 -22.52 23.34
C GLU A 35 -0.81 -22.40 23.34
N ARG A 36 -1.33 -21.20 23.63
CA ARG A 36 -2.76 -20.93 23.71
C ARG A 36 -3.31 -20.21 22.49
N ASP A 37 -2.45 -19.89 21.52
CA ASP A 37 -2.77 -19.06 20.35
C ASP A 37 -3.47 -17.75 20.76
N GLU A 38 -2.94 -17.11 21.81
CA GLU A 38 -3.51 -15.92 22.44
C GLU A 38 -2.52 -14.75 22.48
N VAL A 39 -2.92 -13.58 21.97
CA VAL A 39 -2.19 -12.33 22.17
C VAL A 39 -2.86 -11.53 23.28
N LEU A 40 -2.09 -11.15 24.30
CA LEU A 40 -2.57 -10.34 25.41
C LEU A 40 -2.05 -8.92 25.28
N LEU A 41 -2.95 -7.95 25.34
CA LEU A 41 -2.63 -6.53 25.20
C LEU A 41 -3.06 -5.76 26.45
N PHE A 42 -2.24 -4.81 26.87
CA PHE A 42 -2.41 -4.07 28.12
C PHE A 42 -2.58 -2.58 27.84
N LYS A 43 -3.64 -1.99 28.41
CA LYS A 43 -3.82 -0.55 28.46
C LYS A 43 -4.41 -0.16 29.82
N GLU A 44 -3.70 0.75 30.48
CA GLU A 44 -3.99 1.23 31.82
C GLU A 44 -4.12 0.03 32.77
N ASP A 45 -5.20 -0.04 33.54
CA ASP A 45 -5.47 -1.12 34.47
C ASP A 45 -6.26 -2.27 33.86
N LYS A 46 -6.31 -2.36 32.52
CA LYS A 46 -7.06 -3.38 31.76
C LYS A 46 -6.18 -4.15 30.81
N TYR A 47 -6.62 -5.36 30.49
CA TYR A 47 -6.03 -6.19 29.44
C TYR A 47 -7.09 -6.84 28.56
N TRP A 48 -6.71 -7.06 27.31
CA TRP A 48 -7.48 -7.75 26.27
C TRP A 48 -6.78 -9.06 25.94
N VAL A 49 -7.57 -10.05 25.55
CA VAL A 49 -7.05 -11.30 24.98
C VAL A 49 -7.60 -11.39 23.57
N ILE A 50 -6.73 -11.77 22.64
CA ILE A 50 -7.02 -11.85 21.22
C ILE A 50 -6.68 -13.26 20.75
N ARG A 51 -7.52 -13.82 19.87
CA ARG A 51 -7.19 -15.02 19.09
C ARG A 51 -7.35 -14.70 17.60
N GLY A 52 -6.26 -14.76 16.83
CA GLY A 52 -6.24 -14.26 15.46
C GLY A 52 -6.63 -12.77 15.38
N TYR A 53 -7.78 -12.46 14.78
CA TYR A 53 -8.30 -11.09 14.63
C TYR A 53 -9.41 -10.74 15.64
N ASP A 54 -9.82 -11.67 16.50
CA ASP A 54 -10.97 -11.49 17.40
C ASP A 54 -10.54 -11.20 18.83
N ILE A 55 -11.16 -10.18 19.45
CA ILE A 55 -11.08 -9.98 20.90
C ILE A 55 -11.96 -11.04 21.58
N VAL A 56 -11.38 -11.82 22.48
CA VAL A 56 -12.08 -12.88 23.19
C VAL A 56 -13.26 -12.30 23.99
N ARG A 57 -14.41 -12.96 23.94
CA ARG A 57 -15.63 -12.52 24.64
C ARG A 57 -15.39 -12.38 26.14
N GLY A 58 -15.82 -11.25 26.71
CA GLY A 58 -15.65 -10.95 28.14
C GLY A 58 -14.36 -10.21 28.49
N TYR A 59 -13.61 -9.74 27.49
CA TYR A 59 -12.52 -8.78 27.62
C TYR A 59 -12.95 -7.38 27.12
N PRO A 60 -12.37 -6.28 27.62
CA PRO A 60 -11.24 -6.24 28.56
C PRO A 60 -11.57 -6.70 29.98
N LYS A 61 -10.55 -7.18 30.70
CA LYS A 61 -10.62 -7.46 32.13
C LYS A 61 -9.62 -6.59 32.89
N PRO A 62 -9.88 -6.28 34.17
CA PRO A 62 -8.90 -5.59 35.00
C PRO A 62 -7.65 -6.43 35.25
N ILE A 63 -6.46 -5.82 35.25
CA ILE A 63 -5.18 -6.51 35.45
C ILE A 63 -5.07 -7.16 36.83
N TYR A 64 -5.81 -6.70 37.85
CA TYR A 64 -5.81 -7.39 39.15
C TYR A 64 -6.26 -8.85 39.07
N ARG A 65 -6.99 -9.24 38.01
CA ARG A 65 -7.35 -10.64 37.75
C ARG A 65 -6.16 -11.52 37.37
N LEU A 66 -5.04 -10.94 36.97
CA LEU A 66 -3.76 -11.62 36.77
C LEU A 66 -2.92 -11.68 38.06
N GLY A 67 -3.44 -11.17 39.20
CA GLY A 67 -2.76 -11.18 40.49
C GLY A 67 -2.01 -9.89 40.83
N PHE A 68 -2.17 -8.82 40.04
CA PHE A 68 -1.62 -7.51 40.39
C PHE A 68 -2.39 -6.84 41.56
N PRO A 69 -1.70 -6.14 42.47
CA PRO A 69 -2.36 -5.26 43.44
C PRO A 69 -3.17 -4.15 42.74
N LYS A 70 -4.29 -3.71 43.34
CA LYS A 70 -5.14 -2.62 42.79
C LYS A 70 -4.43 -1.25 42.66
N THR A 71 -3.28 -1.11 43.31
CA THR A 71 -2.39 0.06 43.22
C THR A 71 -1.62 0.10 41.90
N VAL A 72 -1.42 -1.03 41.23
CA VAL A 72 -0.81 -1.09 39.91
C VAL A 72 -1.81 -0.61 38.87
N LYS A 73 -1.48 0.48 38.17
CA LYS A 73 -2.35 1.14 37.20
C LYS A 73 -1.96 0.94 35.74
N ARG A 74 -0.81 0.33 35.49
CA ARG A 74 -0.28 0.13 34.14
C ARG A 74 0.80 -0.94 34.14
N VAL A 75 0.86 -1.70 33.05
CA VAL A 75 2.01 -2.56 32.70
C VAL A 75 2.82 -1.84 31.62
N ASN A 76 4.13 -1.71 31.83
CA ASN A 76 5.04 -1.02 30.91
C ASN A 76 5.58 -1.94 29.81
N ALA A 77 5.82 -3.21 30.14
CA ALA A 77 6.27 -4.21 29.17
C ALA A 77 5.87 -5.60 29.65
N ALA A 78 5.72 -6.54 28.73
CA ALA A 78 5.46 -7.93 29.04
C ALA A 78 6.15 -8.83 28.01
N TYR A 79 6.60 -10.02 28.42
CA TYR A 79 6.95 -11.09 27.49
C TYR A 79 6.60 -12.44 28.11
N ASN A 80 6.28 -13.42 27.27
CA ASN A 80 6.13 -14.81 27.68
C ASN A 80 7.42 -15.55 27.38
N ASP A 81 7.89 -16.33 28.35
CA ASP A 81 8.96 -17.30 28.20
C ASP A 81 8.35 -18.68 28.02
N GLU A 82 8.28 -19.10 26.76
CA GLU A 82 7.66 -20.36 26.37
C GLU A 82 8.42 -21.56 26.94
N THR A 83 9.74 -21.44 27.07
CA THR A 83 10.58 -22.53 27.56
C THR A 83 10.29 -22.87 29.02
N THR A 84 9.87 -21.88 29.81
CA THR A 84 9.59 -22.03 31.25
C THR A 84 8.11 -21.97 31.60
N GLY A 85 7.24 -21.62 30.63
CA GLY A 85 5.81 -21.36 30.86
C GLY A 85 5.56 -20.16 31.78
N LYS A 86 6.49 -19.19 31.80
CA LYS A 86 6.42 -18.01 32.68
C LYS A 86 6.21 -16.74 31.87
N THR A 87 5.35 -15.86 32.35
CA THR A 87 5.18 -14.51 31.78
C THR A 87 5.77 -13.48 32.73
N TYR A 88 6.58 -12.58 32.19
CA TYR A 88 7.21 -11.52 32.97
C TYR A 88 6.53 -10.19 32.64
N PHE A 89 6.10 -9.47 33.67
CA PHE A 89 5.46 -8.16 33.53
C PHE A 89 6.31 -7.10 34.22
N PHE A 90 6.61 -6.01 33.53
CA PHE A 90 7.40 -4.90 34.06
C PHE A 90 6.49 -3.72 34.38
N VAL A 91 6.63 -3.17 35.58
CA VAL A 91 5.92 -1.96 36.02
C VAL A 91 6.89 -1.07 36.79
N ALA A 92 7.11 0.14 36.28
CA ALA A 92 8.07 1.10 36.83
C ALA A 92 9.47 0.46 37.01
N ASP A 93 9.99 0.39 38.23
CA ASP A 93 11.29 -0.17 38.60
C ASP A 93 11.22 -1.64 39.06
N ARG A 94 10.05 -2.29 38.92
CA ARG A 94 9.80 -3.65 39.40
C ARG A 94 9.26 -4.55 38.29
N TYR A 95 9.39 -5.86 38.50
CA TYR A 95 8.80 -6.84 37.63
C TYR A 95 8.12 -7.97 38.42
N TRP A 96 7.08 -8.53 37.82
CA TRP A 96 6.28 -9.64 38.30
C TRP A 96 6.55 -10.84 37.40
N ARG A 97 6.54 -12.04 37.98
CA ARG A 97 6.60 -13.29 37.24
C ARG A 97 5.31 -14.06 37.47
N TYR A 98 4.62 -14.37 36.39
CA TYR A 98 3.33 -15.05 36.36
C TYR A 98 3.53 -16.46 35.81
N ASP A 99 2.96 -17.44 36.49
CA ASP A 99 2.97 -18.83 36.06
C ASP A 99 1.72 -19.09 35.21
N GLU A 100 1.90 -19.34 33.91
CA GLU A 100 0.79 -19.55 32.98
C GLU A 100 0.03 -20.85 33.27
N ASN A 101 0.73 -21.86 33.80
CA ASN A 101 0.15 -23.15 34.16
C ASN A 101 -0.71 -23.04 35.43
N LYS A 102 -0.18 -22.38 36.47
CA LYS A 102 -0.91 -22.16 37.74
C LYS A 102 -1.90 -21.01 37.68
N LYS A 103 -1.81 -20.16 36.66
CA LYS A 103 -2.59 -18.93 36.49
C LYS A 103 -2.50 -18.00 37.69
N SER A 104 -1.28 -17.83 38.22
CA SER A 104 -1.01 -17.02 39.41
C SER A 104 0.40 -16.42 39.39
N MET A 105 0.57 -15.28 40.06
CA MET A 105 1.89 -14.70 40.30
C MET A 105 2.75 -15.62 41.18
N ASP A 106 4.03 -15.78 40.83
CA ASP A 106 4.98 -16.56 41.62
C ASP A 106 5.23 -15.88 42.98
N HIS A 107 5.43 -16.70 44.01
CA HIS A 107 5.79 -16.22 45.34
C HIS A 107 7.16 -15.50 45.32
N GLY A 108 7.28 -14.40 46.07
CA GLY A 108 8.51 -13.59 46.11
C GLY A 108 8.63 -12.55 44.98
N TYR A 109 7.54 -12.31 44.25
CA TYR A 109 7.39 -11.22 43.28
C TYR A 109 6.32 -10.22 43.75
N PRO A 110 6.44 -8.93 43.40
CA PRO A 110 7.43 -8.35 42.48
C PRO A 110 8.84 -8.14 43.05
N ARG A 111 9.84 -8.15 42.18
CA ARG A 111 11.25 -7.86 42.48
C ARG A 111 11.71 -6.58 41.77
N LYS A 112 12.80 -5.97 42.24
CA LYS A 112 13.37 -4.80 41.56
C LYS A 112 14.13 -5.25 40.33
N ILE A 113 13.90 -4.58 39.21
CA ILE A 113 14.54 -4.88 37.93
C ILE A 113 16.07 -4.80 38.07
N ILE A 114 16.55 -3.80 38.82
CA ILE A 114 17.99 -3.53 38.96
C ILE A 114 18.80 -4.69 39.57
N HIS A 115 18.16 -5.54 40.38
CA HIS A 115 18.85 -6.65 41.02
C HIS A 115 18.99 -7.86 40.11
N ASP A 116 17.95 -8.16 39.33
CA ASP A 116 17.87 -9.40 38.55
C ASP A 116 18.22 -9.20 37.06
N PHE A 117 18.15 -7.95 36.55
CA PHE A 117 18.42 -7.59 35.15
C PHE A 117 19.55 -6.55 34.97
N GLY A 118 20.36 -6.28 36.00
CA GLY A 118 21.49 -5.33 35.93
C GLY A 118 21.06 -3.86 36.03
N LYS A 119 21.90 -2.88 35.62
CA LYS A 119 21.62 -1.42 35.75
C LYS A 119 20.49 -0.89 34.85
N ILE A 120 19.55 -1.74 34.45
CA ILE A 120 18.36 -1.36 33.68
C ILE A 120 17.33 -0.83 34.68
N GLY A 121 17.04 0.48 34.60
CA GLY A 121 16.12 1.13 35.53
C GLY A 121 14.65 0.81 35.23
N ARG A 122 14.18 1.23 34.06
CA ARG A 122 12.79 1.07 33.60
C ARG A 122 12.78 0.35 32.26
N VAL A 123 11.80 -0.53 32.07
CA VAL A 123 11.61 -1.30 30.83
C VAL A 123 10.34 -0.80 30.15
N ASP A 124 10.47 -0.27 28.92
CA ASP A 124 9.34 0.25 28.13
C ASP A 124 8.87 -0.71 27.03
N ALA A 125 9.64 -1.76 26.72
CA ALA A 125 9.24 -2.87 25.87
C ALA A 125 10.07 -4.13 26.19
N ALA A 126 9.50 -5.31 26.00
CA ALA A 126 10.18 -6.59 26.18
C ALA A 126 9.70 -7.58 25.13
N PHE A 127 10.60 -8.44 24.64
CA PHE A 127 10.28 -9.57 23.76
C PHE A 127 11.33 -10.67 23.99
N GLN A 128 10.95 -11.93 23.78
CA GLN A 128 11.89 -13.05 23.75
C GLN A 128 12.32 -13.28 22.31
N LYS A 129 13.64 -13.45 22.08
CA LYS A 129 14.20 -13.82 20.78
C LYS A 129 14.64 -15.27 20.84
N ASP A 130 14.13 -16.11 19.94
CA ASP A 130 14.60 -17.49 19.81
C ASP A 130 16.08 -17.53 19.42
N ALA A 131 16.85 -18.31 20.17
CA ALA A 131 18.28 -18.46 19.99
C ALA A 131 18.58 -19.50 18.90
N VAL A 132 18.28 -19.18 17.63
CA VAL A 132 18.97 -19.79 16.48
C VAL A 132 19.24 -18.71 15.44
N SER A 133 20.50 -18.63 15.01
CA SER A 133 21.09 -17.68 14.04
C SER A 133 21.57 -16.33 14.60
N ASN A 134 22.82 -16.34 15.06
CA ASN A 134 23.84 -15.28 15.10
C ASN A 134 23.43 -13.85 15.51
N SER A 135 23.80 -13.55 16.76
CA SER A 135 24.23 -12.25 17.32
C SER A 135 23.99 -10.96 16.53
N LEU A 136 23.20 -10.07 17.13
CA LEU A 136 23.55 -8.63 17.18
C LEU A 136 23.24 -8.10 18.61
N PRO A 137 24.16 -7.35 19.24
CA PRO A 137 24.01 -6.80 20.59
C PRO A 137 23.28 -5.44 20.62
N VAL A 138 22.81 -5.08 21.81
CA VAL A 138 22.14 -3.82 22.17
C VAL A 138 23.11 -2.63 22.19
N HIS A 139 22.71 -1.48 21.62
CA HIS A 139 23.27 -0.16 21.95
C HIS A 139 22.22 0.97 21.76
N PRO A 140 22.39 2.13 22.45
CA PRO A 140 21.38 3.20 22.64
C PRO A 140 21.11 4.00 21.37
N GLU A 141 20.04 4.82 21.37
CA GLU A 141 19.65 5.79 20.31
C GLU A 141 20.78 6.11 19.32
N LYS A 142 20.82 5.33 18.24
CA LYS A 142 21.58 5.60 17.03
C LYS A 142 20.52 5.81 15.96
N ASP A 143 20.56 6.94 15.28
CA ASP A 143 19.99 7.05 13.93
C ASP A 143 20.31 5.74 13.19
N ASN A 144 19.29 5.06 12.68
CA ASN A 144 19.48 3.79 12.01
C ASN A 144 20.46 4.03 10.86
N GLU A 145 21.68 3.52 11.01
CA GLU A 145 22.77 3.72 10.04
C GLU A 145 22.34 3.26 8.64
N GLU A 146 21.40 2.31 8.57
CA GLU A 146 20.74 1.85 7.35
C GLU A 146 19.74 2.86 6.76
N ASP A 147 18.91 3.51 7.58
CA ASP A 147 17.98 4.54 7.10
C ASP A 147 18.73 5.83 6.72
N THR A 148 19.75 6.21 7.47
CA THR A 148 20.64 7.33 7.11
C THR A 148 21.31 7.06 5.78
N LYS A 149 21.87 5.86 5.59
CA LYS A 149 22.48 5.45 4.33
C LYS A 149 21.47 5.39 3.19
N LEU A 150 20.26 4.87 3.42
CA LEU A 150 19.18 4.88 2.43
C LEU A 150 18.89 6.30 1.96
N VAL A 151 18.73 7.24 2.88
CA VAL A 151 18.44 8.65 2.57
C VAL A 151 19.58 9.28 1.80
N GLU A 152 20.82 9.07 2.22
CA GLU A 152 22.02 9.59 1.53
C GLU A 152 22.15 9.00 0.11
N ASP A 153 22.03 7.68 -0.04
CA ASP A 153 22.11 6.99 -1.33
C ASP A 153 20.96 7.43 -2.25
N TYR A 154 19.75 7.61 -1.72
CA TYR A 154 18.59 8.04 -2.49
C TYR A 154 18.73 9.50 -2.96
N LEU A 155 19.06 10.41 -2.06
CA LEU A 155 19.19 11.84 -2.38
C LEU A 155 20.41 12.11 -3.27
N SER A 156 21.50 11.38 -3.07
CA SER A 156 22.68 11.48 -3.94
C SER A 156 22.35 11.05 -5.36
N LYS A 157 21.59 9.97 -5.52
CA LYS A 157 21.22 9.42 -6.82
C LYS A 157 20.16 10.23 -7.55
N PHE A 158 19.12 10.73 -6.86
CA PHE A 158 17.94 11.29 -7.50
C PHE A 158 17.76 12.81 -7.32
N TYR A 159 18.50 13.44 -6.39
CA TYR A 159 18.32 14.84 -5.99
C TYR A 159 19.62 15.68 -5.98
N THR A 160 20.63 15.28 -6.74
CA THR A 160 21.89 16.04 -6.88
C THR A 160 21.92 16.83 -8.18
N ILE A 161 22.36 18.10 -8.14
CA ILE A 161 22.59 18.95 -9.31
C ILE A 161 24.10 19.15 -9.44
N GLU A 162 24.68 18.95 -10.63
CA GLU A 162 26.14 18.86 -10.87
C GLU A 162 26.96 20.11 -10.45
N THR A 163 26.33 21.22 -10.10
CA THR A 163 26.99 22.45 -9.65
C THR A 163 27.54 22.39 -8.21
N ASP A 164 27.22 21.34 -7.44
CA ASP A 164 27.56 21.26 -6.01
C ASP A 164 28.97 20.68 -5.71
N SER A 165 29.78 20.39 -6.73
CA SER A 165 31.10 19.76 -6.56
C SER A 165 32.17 20.66 -5.93
N ASN A 166 31.91 21.95 -5.75
CA ASN A 166 32.86 22.90 -5.17
C ASN A 166 32.26 23.64 -3.95
N GLN A 167 32.16 22.99 -2.77
CA GLN A 167 32.50 23.57 -1.44
C GLN A 167 31.97 22.80 -0.20
N ARG A 168 32.90 22.60 0.77
CA ARG A 168 32.77 22.77 2.25
C ARG A 168 32.10 21.70 3.16
N GLY A 169 32.90 21.27 4.15
CA GLY A 169 32.60 21.19 5.61
C GLY A 169 31.41 20.36 6.14
N TRP A 170 31.68 19.44 7.08
CA TRP A 170 30.72 18.52 7.75
C TRP A 170 29.40 19.14 8.27
N LYS A 171 29.38 20.42 8.69
CA LYS A 171 28.13 21.11 9.11
C LYS A 171 27.23 21.52 7.94
N ALA A 172 27.78 21.76 6.75
CA ALA A 172 27.01 22.11 5.55
C ALA A 172 26.26 20.90 4.98
N ASN A 173 26.75 19.68 5.20
CA ASN A 173 26.12 18.45 4.70
C ASN A 173 24.74 18.17 5.32
N ALA A 174 24.53 18.40 6.61
CA ALA A 174 23.24 18.12 7.25
C ALA A 174 22.14 19.07 6.80
N GLU A 175 22.46 20.37 6.66
CA GLU A 175 21.55 21.39 6.16
C GLU A 175 21.19 21.15 4.68
N PHE A 176 22.19 20.78 3.88
CA PHE A 176 22.02 20.41 2.48
C PHE A 176 21.19 19.12 2.28
N THR A 177 21.39 18.11 3.13
CA THR A 177 20.56 16.90 3.15
C THR A 177 19.11 17.23 3.50
N ALA A 178 18.87 18.09 4.49
CA ALA A 178 17.52 18.53 4.84
C ALA A 178 16.82 19.27 3.68
N GLU A 179 17.53 20.15 2.96
CA GLU A 179 16.99 20.85 1.79
C GLU A 179 16.62 19.89 0.64
N LYS A 180 17.51 18.94 0.31
CA LYS A 180 17.24 17.90 -0.69
C LYS A 180 16.06 17.04 -0.28
N LEU A 181 15.97 16.68 0.99
CA LEU A 181 14.87 15.90 1.53
C LEU A 181 13.53 16.66 1.44
N GLN A 182 13.52 17.97 1.73
CA GLN A 182 12.33 18.79 1.51
C GLN A 182 11.93 18.87 0.03
N LYS A 183 12.88 18.94 -0.90
CA LYS A 183 12.59 18.90 -2.34
C LYS A 183 11.95 17.57 -2.74
N MET A 184 12.50 16.46 -2.24
CA MET A 184 11.93 15.12 -2.43
C MET A 184 10.51 15.02 -1.86
N GLN A 185 10.31 15.45 -0.62
CA GLN A 185 8.99 15.46 0.02
C GLN A 185 7.98 16.27 -0.79
N ARG A 186 8.36 17.46 -1.26
CA ARG A 186 7.51 18.29 -2.14
C ARG A 186 7.18 17.58 -3.45
N PHE A 187 8.15 16.94 -4.08
CA PHE A 187 7.96 16.22 -5.34
C PHE A 187 6.94 15.09 -5.18
N PHE A 188 7.03 14.33 -4.10
CA PHE A 188 6.15 13.19 -3.83
C PHE A 188 4.80 13.58 -3.18
N GLY A 189 4.58 14.87 -2.88
CA GLY A 189 3.36 15.35 -2.21
C GLY A 189 3.30 15.03 -0.71
N LEU A 190 4.43 14.70 -0.09
CA LEU A 190 4.53 14.39 1.33
C LEU A 190 4.53 15.65 2.19
N LYS A 191 4.30 15.48 3.50
CA LYS A 191 4.52 16.56 4.47
C LYS A 191 5.99 17.01 4.43
N VAL A 192 6.20 18.28 4.15
CA VAL A 192 7.56 18.86 4.02
C VAL A 192 8.13 19.11 5.41
N THR A 193 8.87 18.15 5.95
CA THR A 193 9.48 18.20 7.29
C THR A 193 10.99 18.42 7.24
N GLY A 194 11.64 18.08 6.12
CA GLY A 194 13.10 18.02 6.01
C GLY A 194 13.74 16.95 6.89
N LYS A 195 12.94 16.00 7.38
CA LYS A 195 13.36 14.88 8.21
C LYS A 195 12.96 13.56 7.55
N PRO A 196 13.72 12.47 7.73
CA PRO A 196 13.36 11.16 7.19
C PRO A 196 12.28 10.53 8.07
N ASP A 197 11.09 11.12 8.05
CA ASP A 197 9.93 10.53 8.72
C ASP A 197 9.53 9.21 8.04
N THR A 198 8.71 8.44 8.74
CA THR A 198 8.31 7.11 8.30
C THR A 198 7.74 7.11 6.88
N GLU A 199 6.88 8.08 6.54
CA GLU A 199 6.29 8.17 5.20
C GLU A 199 7.33 8.47 4.12
N THR A 200 8.30 9.34 4.43
CA THR A 200 9.45 9.62 3.55
C THR A 200 10.29 8.38 3.31
N LEU A 201 10.61 7.61 4.36
CA LEU A 201 11.39 6.37 4.25
C LEU A 201 10.64 5.29 3.47
N GLU A 202 9.34 5.12 3.70
CA GLU A 202 8.51 4.18 2.93
C GLU A 202 8.43 4.57 1.45
N MET A 203 8.35 5.87 1.15
CA MET A 203 8.38 6.36 -0.23
C MET A 203 9.73 6.08 -0.93
N MET A 204 10.85 6.22 -0.20
CA MET A 204 12.20 5.94 -0.72
C MET A 204 12.45 4.45 -0.99
N LYS A 205 11.80 3.56 -0.24
CA LYS A 205 11.93 2.09 -0.39
C LYS A 205 11.14 1.54 -1.58
N LYS A 206 10.16 2.27 -2.11
CA LYS A 206 9.37 1.82 -3.26
C LYS A 206 10.28 1.63 -4.49
N PRO A 207 10.11 0.54 -5.25
CA PRO A 207 10.85 0.35 -6.50
C PRO A 207 10.51 1.46 -7.48
N ARG A 208 11.52 1.99 -8.18
CA ARG A 208 11.39 3.20 -8.99
C ARG A 208 12.31 3.21 -10.21
N CYS A 209 12.06 4.15 -11.12
CA CYS A 209 12.95 4.48 -12.22
C CYS A 209 14.31 4.98 -11.72
N GLY A 210 15.36 4.69 -12.48
CA GLY A 210 16.75 5.07 -12.20
C GLY A 210 17.11 6.51 -12.55
N VAL A 211 16.26 7.26 -13.25
CA VAL A 211 16.48 8.65 -13.65
C VAL A 211 16.27 9.60 -12.46
N PRO A 212 17.07 10.68 -12.30
CA PRO A 212 16.86 11.70 -11.26
C PRO A 212 15.52 12.46 -11.38
N ASP A 213 14.98 12.94 -10.26
CA ASP A 213 13.67 13.64 -10.20
C ASP A 213 13.78 15.16 -10.44
N VAL A 214 14.97 15.72 -10.22
CA VAL A 214 15.25 17.14 -10.39
C VAL A 214 16.38 17.30 -11.39
N GLY A 215 16.40 18.41 -12.12
CA GLY A 215 17.40 18.71 -13.17
C GLY A 215 17.04 18.15 -14.54
N LEU A 216 17.77 18.58 -15.57
CA LEU A 216 17.57 18.16 -16.96
C LEU A 216 18.46 16.94 -17.24
N TYR A 217 17.91 15.75 -17.02
CA TYR A 217 18.61 14.48 -17.24
C TYR A 217 18.00 13.75 -18.45
N GLY A 218 18.77 13.65 -19.52
CA GLY A 218 18.36 12.99 -20.76
C GLY A 218 18.97 13.65 -22.00
N VAL A 219 19.72 12.88 -22.80
CA VAL A 219 20.40 13.37 -24.03
C VAL A 219 19.40 13.91 -25.06
N THR A 220 18.14 13.52 -24.94
CA THR A 220 17.06 13.85 -25.88
C THR A 220 16.22 15.05 -25.46
N LEU A 221 16.48 15.70 -24.32
CA LEU A 221 15.74 16.91 -23.91
C LEU A 221 16.02 18.09 -24.88
N PRO A 222 15.00 18.87 -25.31
CA PRO A 222 13.58 18.80 -24.93
C PRO A 222 12.75 17.79 -25.74
N GLY A 223 13.33 17.14 -26.73
CA GLY A 223 12.72 16.11 -27.56
C GLY A 223 13.50 15.91 -28.86
N TRP A 224 13.19 14.83 -29.58
CA TRP A 224 13.71 14.61 -30.93
C TRP A 224 13.20 15.65 -31.94
N LYS A 225 14.09 16.14 -32.81
CA LYS A 225 13.72 17.07 -33.90
C LYS A 225 12.90 16.42 -35.02
N LYS A 226 12.87 15.09 -35.08
CA LYS A 226 12.15 14.30 -36.08
C LYS A 226 11.09 13.44 -35.41
N THR A 227 10.03 13.11 -36.16
CA THR A 227 8.92 12.30 -35.66
C THR A 227 8.97 10.84 -36.09
N ASN A 228 9.77 10.50 -37.11
CA ASN A 228 10.05 9.12 -37.48
C ASN A 228 11.31 8.66 -36.77
N LEU A 229 11.14 7.81 -35.77
CA LEU A 229 12.18 7.31 -34.89
C LEU A 229 12.35 5.81 -35.10
N THR A 230 13.60 5.37 -35.10
CA THR A 230 13.96 3.96 -35.15
C THR A 230 14.26 3.42 -33.77
N TYR A 231 13.94 2.16 -33.50
CA TYR A 231 14.37 1.49 -32.27
C TYR A 231 14.94 0.10 -32.55
N ARG A 232 15.85 -0.34 -31.68
CA ARG A 232 16.47 -1.67 -31.76
C ARG A 232 16.57 -2.31 -30.39
N ILE A 233 16.18 -3.59 -30.31
CA ILE A 233 16.39 -4.42 -29.12
C ILE A 233 17.74 -5.12 -29.29
N VAL A 234 18.69 -4.80 -28.41
CA VAL A 234 20.09 -5.23 -28.49
C VAL A 234 20.28 -6.63 -27.92
N ASN A 235 19.62 -6.93 -26.80
CA ASN A 235 19.59 -8.23 -26.15
C ASN A 235 18.18 -8.48 -25.57
N TYR A 236 17.96 -9.66 -25.01
CA TYR A 236 16.67 -10.07 -24.46
C TYR A 236 16.84 -10.58 -23.03
N THR A 237 15.82 -10.38 -22.18
CA THR A 237 15.76 -11.00 -20.85
C THR A 237 15.59 -12.53 -20.96
N PRO A 238 16.21 -13.32 -20.06
CA PRO A 238 15.95 -14.77 -19.99
C PRO A 238 14.59 -15.09 -19.35
N ASP A 239 13.92 -14.13 -18.71
CA ASP A 239 12.68 -14.37 -17.94
C ASP A 239 11.41 -14.46 -18.82
N MET A 240 11.51 -14.11 -20.11
CA MET A 240 10.38 -14.09 -21.06
C MET A 240 10.79 -14.54 -22.47
N SER A 241 9.82 -15.02 -23.26
CA SER A 241 10.05 -15.31 -24.68
C SER A 241 10.42 -14.04 -25.44
N LYS A 242 11.22 -14.17 -26.51
CA LYS A 242 11.60 -13.02 -27.36
C LYS A 242 10.36 -12.37 -27.98
N GLU A 243 9.37 -13.18 -28.33
CA GLU A 243 8.10 -12.75 -28.91
C GLU A 243 7.29 -11.90 -27.93
N ASP A 244 7.26 -12.27 -26.65
CA ASP A 244 6.53 -11.49 -25.63
C ASP A 244 7.27 -10.19 -25.28
N VAL A 245 8.61 -10.23 -25.27
CA VAL A 245 9.43 -9.01 -25.17
C VAL A 245 9.13 -8.07 -26.33
N ASP A 246 9.16 -8.57 -27.56
CA ASP A 246 8.90 -7.78 -28.76
C ASP A 246 7.51 -7.14 -28.73
N LYS A 247 6.48 -7.90 -28.35
CA LYS A 247 5.11 -7.40 -28.18
C LYS A 247 5.03 -6.33 -27.10
N ALA A 248 5.69 -6.54 -25.95
CA ALA A 248 5.67 -5.58 -24.84
C ALA A 248 6.32 -4.25 -25.25
N ILE A 249 7.49 -4.30 -25.89
CA ILE A 249 8.21 -3.11 -26.38
C ILE A 249 7.42 -2.40 -27.49
N GLN A 250 6.88 -3.14 -28.46
CA GLN A 250 6.04 -2.55 -29.51
C GLN A 250 4.83 -1.83 -28.92
N LYS A 251 4.20 -2.45 -27.92
CA LYS A 251 3.05 -1.86 -27.22
C LYS A 251 3.46 -0.60 -26.46
N ALA A 252 4.62 -0.57 -25.81
CA ALA A 252 5.15 0.62 -25.13
C ALA A 252 5.31 1.81 -26.09
N PHE A 253 5.87 1.61 -27.28
CA PHE A 253 5.92 2.66 -28.31
C PHE A 253 4.53 3.05 -28.83
N LYS A 254 3.60 2.09 -28.89
CA LYS A 254 2.23 2.35 -29.34
C LYS A 254 1.48 3.30 -28.41
N VAL A 255 1.74 3.22 -27.10
CA VAL A 255 1.16 4.11 -26.09
C VAL A 255 1.37 5.58 -26.47
N TRP A 256 2.61 5.96 -26.79
CA TRP A 256 2.98 7.34 -27.12
C TRP A 256 2.56 7.78 -28.53
N SER A 257 2.74 6.92 -29.53
CA SER A 257 2.31 7.22 -30.91
C SER A 257 0.79 7.31 -31.08
N THR A 258 0.00 6.84 -30.11
CA THR A 258 -1.46 6.97 -30.15
C THR A 258 -1.91 8.42 -29.89
N VAL A 259 -1.12 9.22 -29.18
CA VAL A 259 -1.48 10.60 -28.79
C VAL A 259 -0.59 11.66 -29.44
N THR A 260 0.39 11.26 -30.26
CA THR A 260 1.33 12.15 -30.96
C THR A 260 1.49 11.76 -32.44
N PRO A 261 2.08 12.63 -33.29
CA PRO A 261 2.47 12.29 -34.66
C PRO A 261 3.68 11.34 -34.77
N LEU A 262 4.21 10.81 -33.66
CA LEU A 262 5.41 9.98 -33.66
C LEU A 262 5.17 8.63 -34.34
N ILE A 263 6.16 8.19 -35.13
CA ILE A 263 6.18 6.91 -35.82
C ILE A 263 7.43 6.16 -35.37
N PHE A 264 7.26 4.90 -34.97
CA PHE A 264 8.34 4.05 -34.49
C PHE A 264 8.57 2.88 -35.43
N THR A 265 9.80 2.72 -35.91
CA THR A 265 10.19 1.62 -36.81
C THR A 265 11.26 0.77 -36.15
N ARG A 266 11.00 -0.53 -35.98
CA ARG A 266 12.02 -1.45 -35.46
C ARG A 266 13.05 -1.74 -36.55
N ILE A 267 14.34 -1.65 -36.21
CA ILE A 267 15.44 -2.15 -37.05
C ILE A 267 16.13 -3.34 -36.36
N GLN A 268 16.68 -4.26 -37.17
CA GLN A 268 17.34 -5.48 -36.67
C GLN A 268 18.85 -5.28 -36.46
N GLU A 269 19.47 -4.43 -37.29
CA GLU A 269 20.92 -4.20 -37.34
C GLU A 269 21.24 -2.70 -37.40
N GLY A 270 22.50 -2.34 -37.15
CA GLY A 270 22.94 -0.94 -37.11
C GLY A 270 22.58 -0.21 -35.81
N ILE A 271 22.74 1.11 -35.83
CA ILE A 271 22.44 1.99 -34.70
C ILE A 271 21.08 2.64 -34.93
N ALA A 272 20.15 2.44 -33.99
CA ALA A 272 18.83 3.07 -34.00
C ALA A 272 18.84 4.37 -33.19
N ASP A 273 17.79 5.18 -33.32
CA ASP A 273 17.58 6.36 -32.48
C ASP A 273 17.42 5.96 -31.00
N ILE A 274 16.72 4.85 -30.74
CA ILE A 274 16.48 4.31 -29.39
C ILE A 274 16.99 2.87 -29.31
N MET A 275 18.07 2.67 -28.56
CA MET A 275 18.69 1.37 -28.31
C MET A 275 18.18 0.81 -26.99
N ILE A 276 17.56 -0.38 -27.00
CA ILE A 276 16.97 -1.03 -25.83
C ILE A 276 17.82 -2.22 -25.45
N ALA A 277 18.28 -2.26 -24.19
CA ALA A 277 19.02 -3.38 -23.64
C ALA A 277 18.49 -3.75 -22.25
N PHE A 278 18.62 -5.02 -21.90
CA PHE A 278 18.19 -5.62 -20.64
C PHE A 278 19.39 -5.91 -19.75
N GLY A 279 19.31 -5.44 -18.50
CA GLY A 279 20.21 -5.79 -17.41
C GLY A 279 19.66 -6.94 -16.55
N THR A 280 19.79 -6.84 -15.23
CA THR A 280 19.31 -7.85 -14.27
C THR A 280 17.80 -7.78 -14.00
N LYS A 281 17.26 -8.80 -13.30
CA LYS A 281 15.83 -9.14 -13.11
C LYS A 281 14.94 -7.95 -12.67
N GLY A 282 13.67 -7.96 -13.08
CA GLY A 282 12.78 -6.81 -12.84
C GLY A 282 11.26 -7.06 -12.92
N PHE A 283 10.54 -5.93 -13.01
CA PHE A 283 9.10 -5.75 -12.91
C PHE A 283 8.37 -6.01 -14.24
N ASN A 284 7.08 -5.66 -14.34
CA ASN A 284 6.32 -5.81 -15.59
C ASN A 284 6.97 -5.02 -16.74
N LEU A 285 7.51 -5.73 -17.74
CA LEU A 285 8.29 -5.13 -18.83
C LEU A 285 7.50 -4.08 -19.62
N PHE A 286 6.20 -4.28 -19.86
CA PHE A 286 5.42 -3.34 -20.65
C PHE A 286 5.33 -1.96 -19.98
N LEU A 287 5.02 -1.91 -18.69
CA LEU A 287 4.87 -0.63 -17.97
C LEU A 287 6.19 0.10 -17.83
N VAL A 288 7.24 -0.62 -17.44
CA VAL A 288 8.59 -0.05 -17.31
C VAL A 288 9.06 0.45 -18.68
N ALA A 289 8.93 -0.35 -19.74
CA ALA A 289 9.32 0.10 -21.08
C ALA A 289 8.52 1.32 -21.55
N ALA A 290 7.21 1.39 -21.24
CA ALA A 290 6.41 2.56 -21.60
C ALA A 290 6.88 3.83 -20.89
N HIS A 291 7.25 3.74 -19.61
CA HIS A 291 7.86 4.82 -18.84
C HIS A 291 9.22 5.24 -19.42
N GLU A 292 10.14 4.29 -19.65
CA GLU A 292 11.47 4.58 -20.18
C GLU A 292 11.42 5.15 -21.61
N VAL A 293 10.44 4.75 -22.43
CA VAL A 293 10.21 5.37 -23.74
C VAL A 293 9.78 6.84 -23.58
N GLY A 294 9.01 7.19 -22.55
CA GLY A 294 8.68 8.59 -22.25
C GLY A 294 9.94 9.43 -22.02
N HIS A 295 10.90 8.92 -21.26
CA HIS A 295 12.22 9.56 -21.12
C HIS A 295 12.98 9.66 -22.43
N ALA A 296 13.01 8.58 -23.23
CA ALA A 296 13.65 8.60 -24.55
C ALA A 296 13.04 9.64 -25.49
N LEU A 297 11.78 10.04 -25.26
CA LEU A 297 11.06 11.07 -26.00
C LEU A 297 11.20 12.48 -25.40
N GLY A 298 11.93 12.65 -24.30
CA GLY A 298 12.18 13.95 -23.70
C GLY A 298 11.23 14.34 -22.56
N LEU A 299 10.49 13.40 -21.98
CA LEU A 299 9.75 13.65 -20.74
C LEU A 299 10.64 13.47 -19.52
N SER A 300 10.50 14.37 -18.55
CA SER A 300 11.00 14.19 -17.18
C SER A 300 9.96 13.46 -16.33
N HIS A 301 10.33 13.07 -15.10
CA HIS A 301 9.37 12.52 -14.16
C HIS A 301 8.24 13.51 -13.86
N SER A 302 7.04 12.98 -13.70
CA SER A 302 5.87 13.72 -13.22
C SER A 302 5.77 13.63 -11.69
N ASN A 303 5.25 14.69 -11.07
CA ASN A 303 4.85 14.67 -9.66
C ASN A 303 3.39 14.19 -9.46
N ASP A 304 2.65 13.93 -10.53
CA ASP A 304 1.34 13.30 -10.46
C ASP A 304 1.53 11.79 -10.25
N GLN A 305 1.18 11.29 -9.07
CA GLN A 305 1.26 9.86 -8.72
C GLN A 305 0.48 8.92 -9.65
N ARG A 306 -0.39 9.48 -10.51
CA ARG A 306 -1.20 8.75 -11.49
C ARG A 306 -0.54 8.69 -12.86
N ALA A 307 0.46 9.53 -13.12
CA ALA A 307 1.16 9.57 -14.39
C ALA A 307 1.95 8.29 -14.61
N LEU A 308 2.01 7.85 -15.87
CA LEU A 308 2.95 6.80 -16.26
C LEU A 308 4.39 7.27 -15.96
N MET A 309 4.68 8.55 -16.14
CA MET A 309 5.99 9.17 -15.84
C MET A 309 6.23 9.43 -14.34
N PHE A 310 5.38 8.96 -13.43
CA PHE A 310 5.69 9.01 -12.00
C PHE A 310 6.87 8.05 -11.67
N PRO A 311 7.86 8.46 -10.85
CA PRO A 311 9.10 7.67 -10.70
C PRO A 311 8.88 6.30 -10.07
N ASN A 312 7.98 6.19 -9.10
CA ASN A 312 7.76 4.94 -8.38
C ASN A 312 6.87 4.01 -9.19
N TYR A 313 7.29 2.74 -9.27
CA TYR A 313 6.57 1.72 -10.00
C TYR A 313 5.21 1.44 -9.36
N ALA A 314 4.15 1.63 -10.14
CA ALA A 314 2.81 1.21 -9.80
C ALA A 314 2.28 0.23 -10.85
N TYR A 315 1.85 -0.95 -10.42
CA TYR A 315 1.27 -1.92 -11.35
C TYR A 315 -0.08 -1.41 -11.85
N ILE A 316 -0.21 -1.31 -13.17
CA ILE A 316 -1.47 -1.04 -13.88
C ILE A 316 -1.71 -2.24 -14.79
N SER A 317 -2.96 -2.71 -14.89
CA SER A 317 -3.27 -3.81 -15.80
C SER A 317 -2.82 -3.45 -17.22
N PRO A 318 -2.04 -4.31 -17.92
CA PRO A 318 -1.66 -4.04 -19.31
C PRO A 318 -2.85 -3.90 -20.26
N SER A 319 -4.06 -4.33 -19.86
CA SER A 319 -5.28 -4.16 -20.65
C SER A 319 -5.80 -2.72 -20.67
N GLU A 320 -5.30 -1.85 -19.79
CA GLU A 320 -5.72 -0.46 -19.64
C GLU A 320 -4.81 0.49 -20.40
N PHE A 321 -5.36 1.63 -20.85
CA PHE A 321 -4.54 2.69 -21.45
C PHE A 321 -3.75 3.38 -20.33
N PRO A 322 -2.40 3.37 -20.38
CA PRO A 322 -1.61 3.70 -19.20
C PRO A 322 -1.38 5.21 -18.99
N LEU A 323 -1.54 6.04 -20.04
CA LEU A 323 -1.25 7.49 -19.94
C LEU A 323 -2.33 8.24 -19.17
N SER A 324 -1.90 9.04 -18.22
CA SER A 324 -2.69 10.08 -17.56
C SER A 324 -2.82 11.33 -18.44
N PRO A 325 -3.73 12.27 -18.11
CA PRO A 325 -3.77 13.57 -18.74
C PRO A 325 -2.45 14.35 -18.66
N ASP A 326 -1.70 14.19 -17.58
CA ASP A 326 -0.40 14.84 -17.39
C ASP A 326 0.62 14.33 -18.41
N ASP A 327 0.71 13.00 -18.58
CA ASP A 327 1.60 12.39 -19.59
C ASP A 327 1.25 12.85 -21.02
N ILE A 328 -0.06 12.92 -21.33
CA ILE A 328 -0.55 13.35 -22.65
C ILE A 328 -0.21 14.82 -22.88
N SER A 329 -0.46 15.68 -21.89
CA SER A 329 -0.14 17.11 -21.99
C SER A 329 1.37 17.33 -22.15
N GLY A 330 2.18 16.62 -21.36
CA GLY A 330 3.63 16.68 -21.44
C GLY A 330 4.15 16.30 -22.82
N ILE A 331 3.75 15.14 -23.35
CA ILE A 331 4.27 14.68 -24.64
C ILE A 331 3.76 15.53 -25.82
N GLN A 332 2.53 16.01 -25.76
CA GLN A 332 1.97 16.88 -26.80
C GLN A 332 2.56 18.28 -26.78
N SER A 333 3.09 18.74 -25.64
CA SER A 333 3.85 20.00 -25.58
C SER A 333 5.15 19.94 -26.39
N ILE A 334 5.72 18.74 -26.56
CA ILE A 334 6.95 18.50 -27.32
C ILE A 334 6.65 18.24 -28.79
N TYR A 335 5.70 17.35 -29.08
CA TYR A 335 5.47 16.81 -30.44
C TYR A 335 4.16 17.23 -31.10
N GLY A 336 3.30 17.96 -30.38
CA GLY A 336 1.93 18.24 -30.80
C GLY A 336 1.00 17.05 -30.66
N SER A 337 -0.30 17.30 -30.85
CA SER A 337 -1.33 16.26 -30.85
C SER A 337 -1.32 15.48 -32.17
N ALA A 338 -1.61 14.18 -32.11
CA ALA A 338 -1.95 13.40 -33.30
C ALA A 338 -3.17 14.04 -33.99
N THR A 339 -2.97 14.68 -35.15
CA THR A 339 -4.08 15.19 -35.97
C THR A 339 -4.26 14.30 -37.19
N LYS A 340 -5.35 13.52 -37.19
CA LYS A 340 -6.24 13.26 -38.34
C LYS A 340 -7.35 12.24 -38.00
N THR A 341 -8.54 12.78 -37.69
CA THR A 341 -9.93 12.41 -38.11
C THR A 341 -10.95 12.61 -36.97
N PRO A 342 -12.10 13.27 -37.24
CA PRO A 342 -13.18 13.46 -36.27
C PRO A 342 -13.94 12.14 -36.09
N GLY A 343 -13.54 11.34 -35.11
CA GLY A 343 -14.25 10.11 -34.79
C GLY A 343 -13.46 9.25 -33.81
N LYS A 344 -13.87 9.31 -32.53
CA LYS A 344 -13.28 8.59 -31.38
C LYS A 344 -11.93 9.13 -30.90
N ARG A 345 -11.99 10.30 -30.27
CA ARG A 345 -11.05 10.66 -29.19
C ARG A 345 -11.03 9.47 -28.20
N PRO A 346 -9.90 8.82 -27.90
CA PRO A 346 -9.82 7.98 -26.70
C PRO A 346 -10.28 8.87 -25.55
N ALA A 347 -11.27 8.44 -24.77
CA ALA A 347 -11.73 9.20 -23.63
C ALA A 347 -10.51 9.41 -22.73
N VAL A 348 -9.97 10.63 -22.74
CA VAL A 348 -8.93 11.06 -21.79
C VAL A 348 -9.54 10.78 -20.42
N PRO A 349 -8.94 9.92 -19.57
CA PRO A 349 -9.45 9.71 -18.24
C PRO A 349 -9.36 11.05 -17.53
N THR A 350 -10.48 11.74 -17.35
CA THR A 350 -10.51 13.00 -16.64
C THR A 350 -10.03 12.69 -15.22
N SER A 351 -8.88 13.25 -14.87
CA SER A 351 -8.36 13.27 -13.52
C SER A 351 -9.47 13.78 -12.60
N PRO A 352 -9.95 12.98 -11.64
CA PRO A 352 -10.97 13.44 -10.72
C PRO A 352 -10.28 14.33 -9.70
N ASN A 353 -10.56 15.63 -9.75
CA ASN A 353 -10.12 16.55 -8.72
C ASN A 353 -10.99 16.33 -7.46
N THR A 354 -10.37 16.11 -6.30
CA THR A 354 -11.04 15.71 -5.05
C THR A 354 -12.11 16.72 -4.59
N CYS A 355 -12.02 17.97 -5.05
CA CYS A 355 -12.95 19.06 -4.71
C CYS A 355 -13.79 19.56 -5.90
N ASP A 356 -13.86 18.81 -7.02
CA ASP A 356 -14.76 19.17 -8.13
C ASP A 356 -16.22 18.92 -7.71
N PRO A 357 -17.08 19.96 -7.66
CA PRO A 357 -18.48 19.79 -7.27
C PRO A 357 -19.29 18.93 -8.25
N GLN A 358 -18.77 18.62 -9.44
CA GLN A 358 -19.37 17.73 -10.43
C GLN A 358 -18.82 16.30 -10.37
N ILE A 359 -17.98 15.96 -9.38
CA ILE A 359 -17.41 14.62 -9.27
C ILE A 359 -18.50 13.57 -8.99
N SER A 360 -18.55 12.54 -9.84
CA SER A 360 -19.32 11.32 -9.62
C SER A 360 -18.38 10.17 -9.25
N PHE A 361 -18.87 9.16 -8.54
CA PHE A 361 -18.08 7.96 -8.20
C PHE A 361 -18.64 6.72 -8.88
N ASP A 362 -17.76 5.80 -9.23
CA ASP A 362 -18.16 4.52 -9.85
C ASP A 362 -18.70 3.55 -8.79
N ALA A 363 -18.15 3.61 -7.57
CA ALA A 363 -18.65 2.87 -6.42
C ALA A 363 -18.25 3.55 -5.10
N VAL A 364 -19.02 3.30 -4.04
CA VAL A 364 -18.71 3.72 -2.67
C VAL A 364 -18.94 2.54 -1.74
N THR A 365 -18.01 2.28 -0.84
CA THR A 365 -18.15 1.23 0.19
C THR A 365 -17.56 1.72 1.51
N THR A 366 -17.87 1.02 2.58
CA THR A 366 -17.14 1.14 3.84
C THR A 366 -16.06 0.07 3.93
N LEU A 367 -15.07 0.31 4.79
CA LEU A 367 -14.20 -0.73 5.33
C LEU A 367 -13.85 -0.34 6.76
N ARG A 368 -14.36 -1.07 7.75
CA ARG A 368 -13.96 -0.89 9.17
C ARG A 368 -13.98 0.58 9.65
N ARG A 369 -15.02 1.33 9.27
CA ARG A 369 -15.31 2.76 9.57
C ARG A 369 -14.69 3.81 8.64
N GLU A 370 -13.84 3.40 7.70
CA GLU A 370 -13.43 4.25 6.59
C GLU A 370 -14.48 4.23 5.49
N VAL A 371 -14.60 5.33 4.76
CA VAL A 371 -15.39 5.40 3.52
C VAL A 371 -14.43 5.39 2.34
N ILE A 372 -14.60 4.41 1.46
CA ILE A 372 -13.80 4.25 0.25
C ILE A 372 -14.64 4.69 -0.94
N PHE A 373 -14.19 5.73 -1.63
CA PHE A 373 -14.76 6.18 -2.90
C PHE A 373 -13.91 5.64 -4.05
N LEU A 374 -14.52 5.11 -5.09
CA LEU A 374 -13.85 4.47 -6.23
C LEU A 374 -14.18 5.22 -7.52
N LYS A 375 -13.17 5.52 -8.34
CA LYS A 375 -13.37 6.10 -9.67
C LYS A 375 -12.24 5.74 -10.63
N GLY A 376 -12.58 5.06 -11.71
CA GLY A 376 -11.62 4.48 -12.64
C GLY A 376 -10.67 3.56 -11.90
N ARG A 377 -9.38 3.88 -11.93
CA ARG A 377 -8.31 3.12 -11.26
C ARG A 377 -7.91 3.65 -9.88
N HIS A 378 -8.61 4.68 -9.40
CA HIS A 378 -8.28 5.38 -8.16
C HIS A 378 -9.29 5.08 -7.07
N LEU A 379 -8.83 5.20 -5.83
CA LEU A 379 -9.67 5.24 -4.67
C LEU A 379 -9.30 6.40 -3.74
N TRP A 380 -10.29 6.95 -3.05
CA TRP A 380 -10.08 7.84 -1.92
C TRP A 380 -10.49 7.10 -0.65
N ARG A 381 -9.62 7.09 0.36
CA ARG A 381 -9.95 6.65 1.71
C ARG A 381 -10.23 7.89 2.53
N VAL A 382 -11.48 8.02 2.96
CA VAL A 382 -11.92 9.11 3.83
C VAL A 382 -12.08 8.54 5.22
N TYR A 383 -11.42 9.18 6.18
CA TYR A 383 -11.50 8.87 7.60
C TYR A 383 -12.49 9.85 8.24
N PRO A 384 -13.75 9.44 8.51
CA PRO A 384 -14.79 10.38 8.96
C PRO A 384 -14.46 11.05 10.30
N ASP A 385 -13.64 10.40 11.13
CA ASP A 385 -13.30 10.87 12.48
C ASP A 385 -12.34 12.07 12.49
N ASN A 386 -11.50 12.24 11.47
CA ASN A 386 -10.51 13.32 11.40
C ASN A 386 -10.52 14.10 10.07
N SER A 387 -11.41 13.76 9.14
CA SER A 387 -11.54 14.38 7.81
C SER A 387 -10.28 14.27 6.95
N GLU A 388 -9.39 13.32 7.24
CA GLU A 388 -8.26 13.01 6.37
C GLU A 388 -8.74 12.26 5.12
N VAL A 389 -8.12 12.58 3.99
CA VAL A 389 -8.42 11.96 2.69
C VAL A 389 -7.10 11.52 2.06
N GLU A 390 -6.97 10.22 1.84
CA GLU A 390 -5.85 9.62 1.12
C GLU A 390 -6.31 9.22 -0.28
N LEU A 391 -5.60 9.67 -1.32
CA LEU A 391 -5.82 9.26 -2.71
C LEU A 391 -4.76 8.25 -3.11
N GLU A 392 -5.19 7.10 -3.60
CA GLU A 392 -4.30 6.01 -4.00
C GLU A 392 -4.82 5.26 -5.23
N LEU A 393 -3.97 4.40 -5.80
CA LEU A 393 -4.40 3.45 -6.84
C LEU A 393 -5.09 2.23 -6.21
N ILE A 394 -6.15 1.74 -6.84
CA ILE A 394 -6.80 0.48 -6.43
C ILE A 394 -5.79 -0.67 -6.42
N SER A 395 -4.89 -0.69 -7.39
CA SER A 395 -3.85 -1.73 -7.54
C SER A 395 -2.75 -1.66 -6.48
N ALA A 396 -2.59 -0.54 -5.77
CA ALA A 396 -1.65 -0.45 -4.66
C ALA A 396 -2.06 -1.38 -3.51
N PHE A 397 -3.38 -1.53 -3.29
CA PHE A 397 -3.93 -2.40 -2.26
C PHE A 397 -4.32 -3.78 -2.79
N TRP A 398 -4.86 -3.84 -4.01
CA TRP A 398 -5.35 -5.06 -4.62
C TRP A 398 -4.88 -5.19 -6.08
N PRO A 399 -3.64 -5.64 -6.32
CA PRO A 399 -3.04 -5.68 -7.66
C PRO A 399 -3.82 -6.51 -8.70
N SER A 400 -4.60 -7.50 -8.24
CA SER A 400 -5.40 -8.39 -9.09
C SER A 400 -6.84 -7.91 -9.31
N LEU A 401 -7.27 -6.81 -8.68
CA LEU A 401 -8.56 -6.20 -8.98
C LEU A 401 -8.47 -5.39 -10.29
N PRO A 402 -9.53 -5.41 -11.11
CA PRO A 402 -9.60 -4.53 -12.27
C PRO A 402 -9.92 -3.08 -11.85
N SER A 403 -9.51 -2.10 -12.64
CA SER A 403 -10.06 -0.73 -12.53
C SER A 403 -11.53 -0.67 -12.93
N GLY A 404 -12.20 0.47 -12.71
CA GLY A 404 -13.57 0.73 -13.18
C GLY A 404 -14.59 -0.18 -12.48
N ILE A 405 -14.44 -0.33 -11.17
CA ILE A 405 -15.39 -1.04 -10.30
C ILE A 405 -16.74 -0.32 -10.36
N GLN A 406 -17.82 -1.07 -10.56
CA GLN A 406 -19.17 -0.52 -10.77
C GLN A 406 -20.06 -0.56 -9.53
N ALA A 407 -19.74 -1.44 -8.58
CA ALA A 407 -20.36 -1.46 -7.26
C ALA A 407 -19.40 -2.10 -6.27
N ALA A 408 -19.49 -1.69 -5.01
CA ALA A 408 -18.76 -2.34 -3.93
C ALA A 408 -19.59 -2.29 -2.65
N TYR A 409 -19.49 -3.32 -1.80
CA TYR A 409 -20.06 -3.26 -0.47
C TYR A 409 -19.27 -4.10 0.54
N GLU A 410 -19.26 -3.67 1.79
CA GLU A 410 -18.72 -4.42 2.92
C GLU A 410 -19.78 -5.36 3.51
N ASN A 411 -19.48 -6.66 3.61
CA ASN A 411 -20.39 -7.64 4.20
C ASN A 411 -20.24 -7.72 5.73
N MET A 412 -21.07 -8.57 6.35
CA MET A 412 -21.06 -8.80 7.81
C MET A 412 -19.79 -9.47 8.36
N LYS A 413 -18.87 -9.89 7.49
CA LYS A 413 -17.59 -10.52 7.84
C LYS A 413 -16.40 -9.58 7.60
N ASP A 414 -16.66 -8.28 7.46
CA ASP A 414 -15.68 -7.23 7.12
C ASP A 414 -14.88 -7.57 5.84
N GLN A 415 -15.56 -8.17 4.87
CA GLN A 415 -15.03 -8.41 3.53
C GLN A 415 -15.70 -7.45 2.55
N ILE A 416 -14.93 -6.91 1.61
CA ILE A 416 -15.48 -6.10 0.52
C ILE A 416 -15.77 -7.00 -0.66
N LEU A 417 -16.98 -6.89 -1.21
CA LEU A 417 -17.31 -7.45 -2.51
C LEU A 417 -17.23 -6.35 -3.55
N PHE A 418 -16.39 -6.54 -4.56
CA PHE A 418 -16.23 -5.64 -5.69
C PHE A 418 -16.91 -6.22 -6.93
N PHE A 419 -17.66 -5.41 -7.67
CA PHE A 419 -18.43 -5.84 -8.85
C PHE A 419 -17.96 -5.09 -10.10
N LYS A 420 -17.71 -5.84 -11.18
CA LYS A 420 -17.43 -5.29 -12.51
C LYS A 420 -17.99 -6.22 -13.58
N GLY A 421 -18.91 -5.71 -14.38
CA GLY A 421 -19.65 -6.50 -15.36
C GLY A 421 -20.38 -7.65 -14.66
N ASN A 422 -20.29 -8.84 -15.24
CA ASN A 422 -20.94 -10.04 -14.72
C ASN A 422 -20.10 -10.76 -13.64
N ASN A 423 -19.02 -10.15 -13.16
CA ASN A 423 -18.10 -10.75 -12.23
C ASN A 423 -18.04 -9.98 -10.91
N PHE A 424 -17.74 -10.70 -9.85
CA PHE A 424 -17.44 -10.12 -8.55
C PHE A 424 -16.20 -10.78 -7.92
N TRP A 425 -15.52 -10.00 -7.10
CA TRP A 425 -14.37 -10.39 -6.30
C TRP A 425 -14.72 -10.22 -4.84
N VAL A 426 -14.18 -11.09 -3.97
CA VAL A 426 -14.27 -10.91 -2.53
C VAL A 426 -12.88 -10.61 -2.01
N VAL A 427 -12.77 -9.58 -1.19
CA VAL A 427 -11.54 -9.11 -0.58
C VAL A 427 -11.66 -9.18 0.93
N SER A 428 -10.61 -9.65 1.58
CA SER A 428 -10.44 -9.61 3.04
C SER A 428 -9.13 -8.89 3.37
N GLY A 429 -9.21 -7.67 3.91
CA GLY A 429 -8.04 -6.79 4.05
C GLY A 429 -7.41 -6.50 2.68
N TYR A 430 -6.11 -6.76 2.53
CA TYR A 430 -5.38 -6.59 1.26
C TYR A 430 -5.40 -7.81 0.33
N LYS A 431 -6.10 -8.88 0.72
CA LYS A 431 -6.11 -10.12 -0.04
C LYS A 431 -7.42 -10.29 -0.82
N VAL A 432 -7.31 -10.40 -2.14
CA VAL A 432 -8.36 -10.97 -2.98
C VAL A 432 -8.43 -12.47 -2.68
N LEU A 433 -9.61 -12.98 -2.30
CA LEU A 433 -9.78 -14.37 -1.89
C LEU A 433 -9.56 -15.33 -3.07
N LEU A 434 -9.05 -16.53 -2.77
CA LEU A 434 -8.79 -17.57 -3.76
C LEU A 434 -10.10 -18.03 -4.43
N GLY A 435 -10.06 -18.27 -5.74
CA GLY A 435 -11.22 -18.72 -6.52
C GLY A 435 -12.16 -17.60 -6.98
N TYR A 436 -11.72 -16.34 -6.87
CA TYR A 436 -12.36 -15.16 -7.48
C TYR A 436 -11.52 -14.63 -8.65
N PRO A 437 -12.12 -13.99 -9.67
CA PRO A 437 -13.53 -13.60 -9.76
C PRO A 437 -14.51 -14.77 -9.92
N LYS A 438 -15.74 -14.55 -9.47
CA LYS A 438 -16.89 -15.42 -9.71
C LYS A 438 -17.97 -14.67 -10.46
N ASN A 439 -18.84 -15.42 -11.15
CA ASN A 439 -19.95 -14.82 -11.86
C ASN A 439 -21.08 -14.43 -10.90
N ILE A 440 -21.73 -13.27 -11.11
CA ILE A 440 -22.83 -12.80 -10.25
C ILE A 440 -24.04 -13.74 -10.21
N ASN A 441 -24.21 -14.63 -11.19
CA ASN A 441 -25.23 -15.67 -11.15
C ASN A 441 -25.06 -16.60 -9.92
N MET A 442 -23.84 -16.72 -9.38
CA MET A 442 -23.59 -17.47 -8.14
C MET A 442 -24.22 -16.83 -6.89
N LEU A 443 -24.58 -15.55 -6.96
CA LEU A 443 -25.34 -14.84 -5.94
C LEU A 443 -26.86 -14.95 -6.17
N GLY A 444 -27.28 -15.71 -7.20
CA GLY A 444 -28.69 -15.93 -7.54
C GLY A 444 -29.31 -14.89 -8.47
N PHE A 445 -28.51 -14.00 -9.08
CA PHE A 445 -29.00 -13.09 -10.11
C PHE A 445 -29.41 -13.85 -11.39
N PRO A 446 -30.48 -13.42 -12.08
CA PRO A 446 -30.87 -14.03 -13.35
C PRO A 446 -29.88 -13.67 -14.46
N LYS A 447 -29.73 -14.55 -15.47
CA LYS A 447 -28.76 -14.39 -16.57
C LYS A 447 -28.90 -13.07 -17.37
N GLY A 448 -30.05 -12.41 -17.28
CA GLY A 448 -30.30 -11.11 -17.90
C GLY A 448 -29.59 -9.94 -17.20
N VAL A 449 -29.29 -10.06 -15.91
CA VAL A 449 -28.51 -9.06 -15.17
C VAL A 449 -27.04 -9.22 -15.57
N LYS A 450 -26.46 -8.16 -16.15
CA LYS A 450 -25.08 -8.17 -16.68
C LYS A 450 -24.10 -7.34 -15.86
N LYS A 451 -24.59 -6.49 -14.97
CA LYS A 451 -23.81 -5.66 -14.06
C LYS A 451 -24.64 -5.28 -12.83
N ILE A 452 -23.96 -4.80 -11.80
CA ILE A 452 -24.54 -4.21 -10.61
C ILE A 452 -24.13 -2.74 -10.59
N ASP A 453 -25.09 -1.83 -10.40
CA ASP A 453 -24.84 -0.38 -10.44
C ASP A 453 -24.52 0.21 -9.06
N ALA A 454 -25.06 -0.39 -7.99
CA ALA A 454 -24.67 -0.10 -6.62
C ALA A 454 -25.00 -1.28 -5.71
N ALA A 455 -24.32 -1.37 -4.56
CA ALA A 455 -24.63 -2.37 -3.55
C ALA A 455 -24.38 -1.78 -2.16
N VAL A 456 -25.21 -2.16 -1.18
CA VAL A 456 -25.03 -1.75 0.21
C VAL A 456 -25.48 -2.85 1.15
N CYS A 457 -24.71 -3.08 2.21
CA CYS A 457 -25.10 -3.98 3.29
C CYS A 457 -25.48 -3.16 4.52
N ASN A 458 -26.71 -3.34 4.98
CA ASN A 458 -27.12 -2.79 6.25
C ASN A 458 -26.59 -3.68 7.38
N LYS A 459 -25.55 -3.21 8.09
CA LYS A 459 -24.94 -3.97 9.19
C LYS A 459 -25.88 -4.25 10.36
N ASN A 460 -26.93 -3.45 10.56
CA ASN A 460 -27.91 -3.67 11.63
C ASN A 460 -28.86 -4.83 11.32
N THR A 461 -29.23 -5.01 10.04
CA THR A 461 -30.19 -6.03 9.62
C THR A 461 -29.53 -7.23 8.94
N GLY A 462 -28.25 -7.15 8.60
CA GLY A 462 -27.53 -8.14 7.79
C GLY A 462 -28.07 -8.30 6.37
N LYS A 463 -28.85 -7.32 5.88
CA LYS A 463 -29.48 -7.37 4.55
C LYS A 463 -28.60 -6.62 3.56
N THR A 464 -28.35 -7.24 2.40
CA THR A 464 -27.66 -6.59 1.30
C THR A 464 -28.64 -6.29 0.17
N ASP A 465 -28.65 -5.02 -0.23
CA ASP A 465 -29.42 -4.50 -1.35
C ASP A 465 -28.48 -4.23 -2.53
N PHE A 466 -28.92 -4.63 -3.73
CA PHE A 466 -28.20 -4.47 -4.98
C PHE A 466 -29.09 -3.71 -5.96
N PHE A 467 -28.60 -2.65 -6.55
CA PHE A 467 -29.33 -1.80 -7.48
C PHE A 467 -28.86 -2.10 -8.90
N VAL A 468 -29.81 -2.31 -9.82
CA VAL A 468 -29.55 -2.51 -11.26
C VAL A 468 -30.63 -1.79 -12.06
N GLY A 469 -30.24 -0.74 -12.77
CA GLY A 469 -31.16 0.13 -13.50
C GLY A 469 -32.20 0.76 -12.57
N ASP A 470 -33.46 0.55 -12.88
CA ASP A 470 -34.64 1.03 -12.16
C ASP A 470 -35.12 0.07 -11.04
N LYS A 471 -34.38 -1.01 -10.80
CA LYS A 471 -34.77 -2.10 -9.89
C LYS A 471 -33.73 -2.33 -8.80
N TYR A 472 -34.16 -2.99 -7.74
CA TYR A 472 -33.23 -3.52 -6.74
C TYR A 472 -33.56 -4.95 -6.32
N TRP A 473 -32.52 -5.67 -5.92
CA TRP A 473 -32.58 -7.05 -5.45
C TRP A 473 -32.08 -7.09 -4.02
N ARG A 474 -32.71 -7.95 -3.22
CA ARG A 474 -32.24 -8.26 -1.88
C ARG A 474 -31.85 -9.73 -1.83
N ILE A 475 -30.68 -10.03 -1.28
CA ILE A 475 -30.32 -11.41 -0.99
C ILE A 475 -31.13 -11.88 0.21
N ILE A 476 -31.91 -12.95 0.01
CA ILE A 476 -32.62 -13.66 1.07
C ILE A 476 -31.97 -15.05 1.17
N LEU A 477 -31.58 -15.44 2.39
CA LEU A 477 -31.15 -16.81 2.67
C LEU A 477 -32.40 -17.70 2.69
N LEU A 478 -32.65 -18.43 1.61
CA LEU A 478 -33.67 -19.47 1.55
C LEU A 478 -32.96 -20.81 1.60
N LEU A 479 -32.82 -21.42 2.78
CA LEU A 479 -32.06 -22.67 2.90
C LEU A 479 -32.59 -23.75 1.92
N PRO A 480 -31.71 -24.40 1.13
CA PRO A 480 -30.24 -24.34 1.17
C PRO A 480 -29.57 -23.43 0.11
N TRP A 481 -30.27 -22.47 -0.52
CA TRP A 481 -29.75 -21.67 -1.65
C TRP A 481 -29.74 -20.15 -1.37
N ILE A 482 -28.68 -19.46 -1.82
CA ILE A 482 -28.65 -18.00 -1.88
C ILE A 482 -29.44 -17.55 -3.11
N LYS A 483 -30.48 -16.74 -2.92
CA LYS A 483 -31.27 -16.20 -4.04
C LYS A 483 -31.43 -14.69 -3.90
N ALA A 484 -30.95 -13.95 -4.91
CA ALA A 484 -31.29 -12.56 -5.09
C ALA A 484 -32.76 -12.48 -5.55
N VAL A 485 -33.60 -11.82 -4.75
CA VAL A 485 -35.02 -11.63 -5.06
C VAL A 485 -35.24 -10.17 -5.44
N GLU A 486 -35.79 -9.93 -6.62
CA GLU A 486 -36.21 -8.60 -7.06
C GLU A 486 -37.30 -8.10 -6.12
N VAL A 487 -37.09 -6.95 -5.50
CA VAL A 487 -38.09 -6.36 -4.61
C VAL A 487 -38.95 -5.42 -5.42
N ARG A 488 -40.24 -5.72 -5.53
CA ARG A 488 -41.22 -4.84 -6.17
C ARG A 488 -41.86 -3.94 -5.12
N PRO A 489 -42.05 -2.64 -5.39
CA PRO A 489 -42.87 -1.81 -4.52
C PRO A 489 -44.29 -2.38 -4.50
N TYR A 490 -44.85 -2.58 -3.30
CA TYR A 490 -46.27 -2.85 -3.14
C TYR A 490 -47.02 -1.62 -3.68
N CYS A 491 -47.78 -1.79 -4.76
CA CYS A 491 -48.81 -0.82 -5.16
C CYS A 491 -50.05 -1.04 -4.31
#